data_AF-A0A8J6EKX3-F1
#
_entry.id   AF-A0A8J6EKX3-F1
#
_cell.length_a   1.000
_cell.length_b   1.000
_cell.length_c   1.000
_cell.angle_alpha   90.00
_cell.angle_beta   90.00
_cell.angle_gamma   90.00
#
_symmetry.space_group_name_H-M   'P 1'
#
loop_
_entity.id
_entity.type
_entity.pdbx_description
1 polymer ?
#
loop_
_entity_poly.entity_id
_entity_poly.type
_entity_poly.pdbx_seq_one_letter_code
_entity_poly.pdbx_strand_id
1 'polypeptide(L)'
;MYRLVDDWTFSGPLEALGLLSPCFTDGMIRATACRQLQRLSSDELLMFLPQLVQAVKFEWSLNSVLVQLLLQRSLQSIQVAHRLYWLLTDAAAAEPHYRGLYQRLLDAVERSVGRAVSDQLCRQKRLLTILAEAAERVKNSPDDSRQEALKIELQHIQQFFQEVGDCRLPLNPAIVVKGIVHDSCSFFKSNAKPLKISFVNVDARGPNIHVMYKVGDDMRQDALVLQVVELMDRIWLHEGLDLRMITYRCVSTGQKRGLVELVPDSTTLAKIQKTSGLLGPLKDSSMKKWFHNNRTVLTSHYSEGGASPTAVRCGL
;
A
#
# COMPACT_ATOMS: atom_id res chain seq x y z
N MET A 1 3.79 24.40 33.63
CA MET A 1 3.82 23.57 32.42
C MET A 1 2.41 23.27 31.91
N TYR A 2 1.55 22.55 32.65
CA TYR A 2 0.21 22.18 32.14
C TYR A 2 -0.67 23.33 31.67
N ARG A 3 -0.72 24.46 32.41
CA ARG A 3 -1.43 25.67 31.94
C ARG A 3 -0.93 26.18 30.58
N LEU A 4 0.39 26.15 30.36
CA LEU A 4 0.98 26.58 29.09
C LEU A 4 0.60 25.65 27.93
N VAL A 5 0.43 24.35 28.20
CA VAL A 5 0.03 23.36 27.18
C VAL A 5 -1.45 23.53 26.82
N ASP A 6 -2.31 23.82 27.80
CA ASP A 6 -3.73 24.09 27.54
C ASP A 6 -3.95 25.40 26.78
N ASP A 7 -3.13 26.42 27.04
CA ASP A 7 -3.19 27.71 26.35
C ASP A 7 -2.38 27.72 25.03
N TRP A 8 -1.70 26.63 24.68
CA TRP A 8 -0.82 26.58 23.51
C TRP A 8 -1.62 26.66 22.20
N THR A 9 -1.22 27.60 21.33
CA THR A 9 -1.83 27.77 20.01
C THR A 9 -0.97 27.10 18.94
N PHE A 10 -1.57 26.19 18.18
CA PHE A 10 -0.94 25.50 17.06
C PHE A 10 -1.37 26.16 15.75
N SER A 11 -0.42 26.35 14.83
CA SER A 11 -0.73 26.91 13.50
C SER A 11 -1.50 25.89 12.65
N GLY A 12 -1.25 24.59 12.86
CA GLY A 12 -1.94 23.49 12.19
C GLY A 12 -1.91 22.18 12.98
N PRO A 13 -2.83 21.24 12.69
CA PRO A 13 -2.92 19.97 13.42
C PRO A 13 -1.62 19.14 13.42
N LEU A 14 -0.83 19.24 12.34
CA LEU A 14 0.36 18.41 12.13
C LEU A 14 1.56 18.82 12.99
N GLU A 15 1.62 20.07 13.46
CA GLU A 15 2.67 20.53 14.37
C GLU A 15 2.69 19.71 15.66
N ALA A 16 1.53 19.22 16.08
CA ALA A 16 1.39 18.43 17.30
C ALA A 16 1.85 16.97 17.14
N LEU A 17 2.13 16.49 15.92
CA LEU A 17 2.53 15.10 15.67
C LEU A 17 3.82 14.73 16.42
N GLY A 18 4.77 15.67 16.52
CA GLY A 18 6.03 15.48 17.24
C GLY A 18 5.86 15.23 18.74
N LEU A 19 4.75 15.68 19.32
CA LEU A 19 4.40 15.48 20.73
C LEU A 19 3.98 14.04 21.04
N LEU A 20 3.81 13.19 20.03
CA LEU A 20 3.58 11.74 20.20
C LEU A 20 4.88 10.92 20.17
N SER A 21 6.04 11.56 20.00
CA SER A 21 7.34 10.90 19.99
C SER A 21 7.73 10.33 21.38
N PRO A 22 8.77 9.48 21.45
CA PRO A 22 9.25 8.90 22.72
C PRO A 22 9.72 9.94 23.73
N CYS A 23 10.05 11.15 23.27
CA CYS A 23 10.52 12.24 24.12
C CYS A 23 9.41 12.80 25.03
N PHE A 24 8.15 12.53 24.72
CA PHE A 24 6.98 13.04 25.44
C PHE A 24 6.12 11.89 25.96
N THR A 25 6.37 11.50 27.22
CA THR A 25 5.62 10.45 27.91
C THR A 25 4.45 10.98 28.73
N ASP A 26 4.36 12.30 28.93
CA ASP A 26 3.32 12.95 29.71
C ASP A 26 1.94 12.87 29.05
N GLY A 27 0.94 12.46 29.84
CA GLY A 27 -0.42 12.24 29.37
C GLY A 27 -1.11 13.50 28.85
N MET A 28 -0.88 14.67 29.45
CA MET A 28 -1.52 15.92 29.03
C MET A 28 -0.93 16.44 27.72
N ILE A 29 0.39 16.31 27.54
CA ILE A 29 1.07 16.66 26.28
C ILE A 29 0.53 15.79 25.13
N ARG A 30 0.49 14.46 25.34
CA ARG A 30 -0.02 13.51 24.33
C ARG A 30 -1.52 13.70 24.05
N ALA A 31 -2.31 14.01 25.08
CA ALA A 31 -3.73 14.34 24.91
C ALA A 31 -3.91 15.60 24.06
N THR A 32 -3.07 16.62 24.27
CA THR A 32 -3.08 17.85 23.46
C THR A 32 -2.73 17.57 22.01
N ALA A 33 -1.76 16.69 21.76
CA ALA A 33 -1.47 16.21 20.41
C ALA A 33 -2.69 15.54 19.76
N CYS A 34 -3.35 14.64 20.47
CA CYS A 34 -4.52 13.94 19.97
C CYS A 34 -5.70 14.90 19.72
N ARG A 35 -5.91 15.92 20.56
CA ARG A 35 -6.92 16.98 20.34
C ARG A 35 -6.67 17.74 19.04
N GLN A 36 -5.41 18.03 18.71
CA GLN A 36 -5.07 18.67 17.44
C GLN A 36 -5.32 17.72 16.26
N LEU A 37 -4.83 16.48 16.34
CA LEU A 37 -5.01 15.48 15.27
C LEU A 37 -6.48 15.11 15.03
N GLN A 38 -7.36 15.24 16.03
CA GLN A 38 -8.81 15.10 15.88
C GLN A 38 -9.41 16.06 14.85
N ARG A 39 -8.75 17.18 14.54
CA ARG A 39 -9.21 18.16 13.54
C ARG A 39 -8.92 17.75 12.10
N LEU A 40 -8.06 16.76 11.87
CA LEU A 40 -7.72 16.27 10.53
C LEU A 40 -8.91 15.59 9.85
N SER A 41 -9.06 15.75 8.54
CA SER A 41 -9.95 14.90 7.74
C SER A 41 -9.50 13.43 7.75
N SER A 42 -10.36 12.52 7.30
CA SER A 42 -9.97 11.10 7.16
C SER A 42 -8.82 10.92 6.16
N ASP A 43 -8.79 11.70 5.08
CA ASP A 43 -7.77 11.60 4.03
C ASP A 43 -6.41 12.12 4.50
N GLU A 44 -6.40 13.18 5.29
CA GLU A 44 -5.18 13.66 5.95
C GLU A 44 -4.71 12.68 7.02
N LEU A 45 -5.62 12.14 7.85
CA LEU A 45 -5.26 11.17 8.87
C LEU A 45 -4.62 9.91 8.27
N LEU A 46 -5.15 9.41 7.14
CA LEU A 46 -4.59 8.25 6.42
C LEU A 46 -3.12 8.46 6.04
N MET A 47 -2.73 9.70 5.69
CA MET A 47 -1.35 10.05 5.35
C MET A 47 -0.38 9.98 6.52
N PHE A 48 -0.85 10.02 7.76
CA PHE A 48 0.01 9.94 8.95
C PHE A 48 -0.28 8.70 9.80
N LEU A 49 -1.25 7.88 9.38
CA LEU A 49 -1.69 6.70 10.10
C LEU A 49 -0.56 5.68 10.38
N PRO A 50 0.40 5.41 9.46
CA PRO A 50 1.55 4.56 9.78
C PRO A 50 2.37 5.07 10.97
N GLN A 51 2.61 6.38 11.04
CA GLN A 51 3.35 7.02 12.12
C GLN A 51 2.56 6.97 13.44
N LEU A 52 1.24 7.16 13.36
CA LEU A 52 0.36 7.06 14.53
C LEU A 52 0.30 5.64 15.09
N VAL A 53 0.24 4.61 14.23
CA VAL A 53 0.33 3.20 14.65
C VAL A 53 1.67 2.94 15.35
N GLN A 54 2.77 3.48 14.83
CA GLN A 54 4.07 3.37 15.47
C GLN A 54 4.16 4.15 16.79
N ALA A 55 3.41 5.24 16.95
CA ALA A 55 3.36 5.98 18.21
C ALA A 55 2.61 5.25 19.32
N VAL A 56 1.73 4.29 19.00
CA VAL A 56 0.99 3.47 19.98
C VAL A 56 1.94 2.69 20.91
N LYS A 57 3.13 2.30 20.45
CA LYS A 57 4.10 1.56 21.29
C LYS A 57 4.67 2.39 22.44
N PHE A 58 4.50 3.70 22.40
CA PHE A 58 4.92 4.62 23.46
C PHE A 58 3.78 4.99 24.41
N GLU A 59 2.59 4.39 24.24
CA GLU A 59 1.47 4.57 25.14
C GLU A 59 1.58 3.65 26.37
N TRP A 60 1.29 4.21 27.54
CA TRP A 60 1.31 3.47 28.82
C TRP A 60 0.15 2.47 28.95
N SER A 61 -0.95 2.71 28.24
CA SER A 61 -2.20 1.96 28.37
C SER A 61 -2.93 1.87 27.05
N LEU A 62 -3.69 0.78 26.87
CA LEU A 62 -4.66 0.63 25.78
C LEU A 62 -5.83 1.61 25.87
N ASN A 63 -6.04 2.24 27.04
CA ASN A 63 -7.04 3.29 27.22
C ASN A 63 -6.46 4.70 26.98
N SER A 64 -5.36 4.81 26.23
CA SER A 64 -4.77 6.11 25.92
C SER A 64 -5.60 6.90 24.90
N VAL A 65 -5.43 8.22 24.92
CA VAL A 65 -6.15 9.15 24.02
C VAL A 65 -5.83 8.85 22.55
N LEU A 66 -4.60 8.42 22.24
CA LEU A 66 -4.22 8.02 20.89
C LEU A 66 -4.98 6.77 20.43
N VAL A 67 -5.06 5.74 21.28
CA VAL A 67 -5.79 4.50 20.94
C VAL A 67 -7.28 4.79 20.77
N GLN A 68 -7.87 5.59 21.65
CA GLN A 68 -9.26 6.04 21.53
C GLN A 68 -9.50 6.81 20.23
N LEU A 69 -8.60 7.72 19.86
CA LEU A 69 -8.66 8.45 18.59
C LEU A 69 -8.68 7.48 17.40
N LEU A 70 -7.73 6.53 17.35
CA LEU A 70 -7.65 5.58 16.24
C LEU A 70 -8.91 4.72 16.11
N LEU A 71 -9.44 4.22 17.24
CA LEU A 71 -10.67 3.44 17.27
C LEU A 71 -11.89 4.27 16.83
N GLN A 72 -12.04 5.48 17.36
CA GLN A 72 -13.12 6.38 16.96
C GLN A 72 -13.09 6.68 15.46
N ARG A 73 -11.89 6.91 14.90
CA ARG A 73 -11.72 7.18 13.46
C ARG A 73 -11.99 5.95 12.60
N SER A 74 -11.66 4.74 13.07
CA SER A 74 -12.03 3.50 12.37
C SER A 74 -13.53 3.29 12.30
N LEU A 75 -14.30 3.74 13.30
CA LEU A 75 -15.76 3.67 13.29
C LEU A 75 -16.40 4.63 12.29
N GLN A 76 -15.71 5.73 11.97
CA GLN A 76 -16.22 6.79 11.09
C GLN A 76 -15.85 6.57 9.61
N SER A 77 -14.79 5.81 9.33
CA SER A 77 -14.30 5.59 7.96
C SER A 77 -13.80 4.17 7.75
N ILE A 78 -14.40 3.50 6.76
CA ILE A 78 -13.98 2.16 6.31
C ILE A 78 -12.54 2.17 5.82
N GLN A 79 -12.10 3.26 5.17
CA GLN A 79 -10.71 3.36 4.70
C GLN A 79 -9.73 3.44 5.87
N VAL A 80 -10.04 4.24 6.90
CA VAL A 80 -9.21 4.33 8.11
C VAL A 80 -9.18 2.99 8.83
N ALA A 81 -10.34 2.35 9.04
CA ALA A 81 -10.43 1.03 9.65
C ALA A 81 -9.59 -0.02 8.91
N HIS A 82 -9.75 -0.11 7.59
CA HIS A 82 -9.06 -1.07 6.75
C HIS A 82 -7.55 -0.82 6.73
N ARG A 83 -7.11 0.44 6.63
CA ARG A 83 -5.68 0.77 6.65
C ARG A 83 -5.07 0.52 8.02
N LEU A 84 -5.76 0.91 9.09
CA LEU A 84 -5.34 0.66 10.48
C LEU A 84 -5.17 -0.84 10.73
N TYR A 85 -6.11 -1.65 10.24
CA TYR A 85 -6.06 -3.10 10.32
C TYR A 85 -4.77 -3.69 9.74
N TRP A 86 -4.43 -3.35 8.49
CA TRP A 86 -3.23 -3.87 7.84
C TRP A 86 -1.93 -3.34 8.46
N LEU A 87 -1.90 -2.08 8.89
CA LEU A 87 -0.74 -1.50 9.58
C LEU A 87 -0.48 -2.21 10.92
N LEU A 88 -1.51 -2.49 11.70
CA LEU A 88 -1.38 -3.21 12.96
C LEU A 88 -1.00 -4.68 12.74
N THR A 89 -1.55 -5.32 11.70
CA THR A 89 -1.21 -6.71 11.32
C THR A 89 0.27 -6.83 11.00
N ASP A 90 0.80 -5.89 10.21
CA ASP A 90 2.22 -5.80 9.90
C ASP A 90 3.06 -5.53 11.15
N ALA A 91 2.70 -4.52 11.95
CA ALA A 91 3.44 -4.16 13.16
C ALA A 91 3.49 -5.33 14.17
N ALA A 92 2.39 -6.05 14.37
CA ALA A 92 2.33 -7.23 15.24
C ALA A 92 3.24 -8.38 14.76
N ALA A 93 3.39 -8.52 13.45
CA ALA A 93 4.29 -9.52 12.85
C ALA A 93 5.76 -9.10 12.97
N ALA A 94 6.05 -7.81 12.77
CA ALA A 94 7.40 -7.29 12.68
C ALA A 94 8.04 -6.92 14.04
N GLU A 95 7.24 -6.59 15.06
CA GLU A 95 7.72 -6.14 16.37
C GLU A 95 7.22 -7.08 17.50
N PRO A 96 7.89 -8.22 17.76
CA PRO A 96 7.43 -9.23 18.72
C PRO A 96 7.21 -8.69 20.14
N HIS A 97 8.03 -7.73 20.58
CA HIS A 97 7.94 -7.11 21.91
C HIS A 97 6.60 -6.39 22.15
N TYR A 98 6.03 -5.78 21.10
CA TYR A 98 4.77 -5.04 21.18
C TYR A 98 3.59 -5.83 20.59
N ARG A 99 3.81 -7.07 20.16
CA ARG A 99 2.79 -7.90 19.48
C ARG A 99 1.48 -7.97 20.25
N GLY A 100 1.52 -8.21 21.56
CA GLY A 100 0.32 -8.30 22.38
C GLY A 100 -0.48 -6.99 22.45
N LEU A 101 0.19 -5.84 22.39
CA LEU A 101 -0.46 -4.53 22.31
C LEU A 101 -1.20 -4.36 20.98
N TYR A 102 -0.51 -4.60 19.88
CA TYR A 102 -1.08 -4.49 18.54
C TYR A 102 -2.22 -5.49 18.30
N GLN A 103 -2.09 -6.73 18.80
CA GLN A 103 -3.15 -7.75 18.71
C GLN A 103 -4.43 -7.34 19.44
N ARG A 104 -4.33 -6.82 20.66
CA ARG A 104 -5.51 -6.34 21.39
C ARG A 104 -6.19 -5.17 20.67
N LEU A 105 -5.41 -4.28 20.06
CA LEU A 105 -5.97 -3.19 19.26
C LEU A 105 -6.61 -3.70 17.95
N LEU A 106 -5.99 -4.69 17.29
CA LEU A 106 -6.58 -5.39 16.14
C LEU A 106 -7.93 -6.00 16.49
N ASP A 107 -8.00 -6.72 17.62
CA ASP A 107 -9.24 -7.35 18.09
C ASP A 107 -10.34 -6.30 18.32
N ALA A 108 -9.99 -5.13 18.86
CA ALA A 108 -10.92 -4.02 19.05
C ALA A 108 -11.39 -3.43 17.72
N VAL A 109 -10.50 -3.28 16.73
CA VAL A 109 -10.87 -2.85 15.36
C VAL A 109 -11.79 -3.89 14.70
N GLU A 110 -11.43 -5.16 14.69
CA GLU A 110 -12.23 -6.22 14.05
C GLU A 110 -13.65 -6.34 14.63
N ARG A 111 -13.79 -6.12 15.95
CA ARG A 111 -15.10 -6.16 16.63
C ARG A 111 -15.94 -4.90 16.39
N SER A 112 -15.33 -3.78 15.99
CA SER A 112 -15.99 -2.48 15.89
C SER A 112 -16.44 -2.11 14.47
N VAL A 113 -15.79 -2.63 13.42
CA VAL A 113 -16.04 -2.27 12.00
C VAL A 113 -17.32 -2.85 11.39
N GLY A 114 -18.07 -3.64 12.15
CA GLY A 114 -19.30 -4.30 11.70
C GLY A 114 -19.07 -5.56 10.85
N ARG A 115 -20.12 -6.36 10.71
CA ARG A 115 -20.05 -7.70 10.07
C ARG A 115 -19.54 -7.65 8.63
N ALA A 116 -20.05 -6.73 7.81
CA ALA A 116 -19.68 -6.67 6.39
C ALA A 116 -18.18 -6.40 6.16
N VAL A 117 -17.58 -5.49 6.94
CA VAL A 117 -16.13 -5.21 6.86
C VAL A 117 -15.34 -6.37 7.45
N SER A 118 -15.78 -6.92 8.59
CA SER A 118 -15.15 -8.08 9.23
C SER A 118 -15.10 -9.31 8.30
N ASP A 119 -16.21 -9.64 7.64
CA ASP A 119 -16.29 -10.73 6.67
C ASP A 119 -15.31 -10.51 5.49
N GLN A 120 -15.20 -9.28 4.99
CA GLN A 120 -14.24 -8.93 3.93
C GLN A 120 -12.78 -9.02 4.40
N LEU A 121 -12.47 -8.66 5.64
CA LEU A 121 -11.14 -8.87 6.22
C LEU A 121 -10.81 -10.36 6.35
N CYS A 122 -11.78 -11.20 6.76
CA CYS A 122 -11.63 -12.65 6.80
C CYS A 122 -11.34 -13.24 5.41
N ARG A 123 -12.07 -12.80 4.38
CA ARG A 123 -11.82 -13.20 2.98
C ARG A 123 -10.42 -12.78 2.52
N GLN A 124 -10.00 -11.55 2.86
CA GLN A 124 -8.66 -11.05 2.55
C GLN A 124 -7.55 -11.91 3.19
N LYS A 125 -7.68 -12.24 4.48
CA LYS A 125 -6.73 -13.14 5.17
C LYS A 125 -6.62 -14.48 4.44
N ARG A 126 -7.76 -15.10 4.10
CA ARG A 126 -7.80 -16.39 3.42
C ARG A 126 -7.12 -16.33 2.04
N LEU A 127 -7.44 -15.31 1.24
CA LEU A 127 -6.78 -15.07 -0.06
C LEU A 127 -5.27 -14.88 0.10
N LEU A 128 -4.83 -14.10 1.08
CA LEU A 128 -3.41 -13.85 1.33
C LEU A 128 -2.66 -15.10 1.79
N THR A 129 -3.29 -16.00 2.57
CA THR A 129 -2.70 -17.30 2.90
C THR A 129 -2.48 -18.13 1.64
N ILE A 130 -3.47 -18.21 0.75
CA ILE A 130 -3.35 -18.93 -0.53
C ILE A 130 -2.24 -18.32 -1.39
N LEU A 131 -2.17 -16.99 -1.47
CA LEU A 131 -1.10 -16.30 -2.21
C LEU A 131 0.29 -16.52 -1.59
N ALA A 132 0.40 -16.52 -0.26
CA ALA A 132 1.64 -16.82 0.47
C ALA A 132 2.16 -18.21 0.13
N GLU A 133 1.30 -19.21 0.21
CA GLU A 133 1.66 -20.59 -0.10
C GLU A 133 2.02 -20.75 -1.58
N ALA A 134 1.22 -20.16 -2.48
CA ALA A 134 1.47 -20.20 -3.91
C ALA A 134 2.84 -19.59 -4.24
N ALA A 135 3.16 -18.44 -3.66
CA ALA A 135 4.42 -17.75 -3.90
C ALA A 135 5.61 -18.57 -3.40
N GLU A 136 5.52 -19.17 -2.23
CA GLU A 136 6.57 -20.04 -1.70
C GLU A 136 6.73 -21.33 -2.52
N ARG A 137 5.63 -21.97 -2.95
CA ARG A 137 5.69 -23.16 -3.82
C ARG A 137 6.34 -22.85 -5.17
N VAL A 138 5.95 -21.75 -5.82
CA VAL A 138 6.55 -21.30 -7.10
C VAL A 138 8.03 -20.94 -6.91
N LYS A 139 8.37 -20.22 -5.84
CA LYS A 139 9.74 -19.80 -5.54
C LYS A 139 10.69 -20.98 -5.31
N ASN A 140 10.21 -22.01 -4.61
CA ASN A 140 11.00 -23.19 -4.24
C ASN A 140 10.96 -24.31 -5.31
N SER A 141 10.13 -24.18 -6.33
CA SER A 141 10.09 -25.13 -7.46
C SER A 141 11.33 -25.00 -8.34
N PRO A 142 11.87 -26.10 -8.90
CA PRO A 142 12.89 -26.09 -9.94
C PRO A 142 12.46 -25.31 -11.20
N ASP A 143 13.42 -24.83 -11.98
CA ASP A 143 13.15 -23.99 -13.16
C ASP A 143 12.21 -24.65 -14.18
N ASP A 144 12.41 -25.94 -14.46
CA ASP A 144 11.65 -26.68 -15.48
C ASP A 144 10.20 -26.95 -15.08
N SER A 145 9.92 -27.13 -13.79
CA SER A 145 8.58 -27.42 -13.27
C SER A 145 7.85 -26.20 -12.70
N ARG A 146 8.52 -25.04 -12.60
CA ARG A 146 7.96 -23.84 -11.97
C ARG A 146 6.71 -23.31 -12.65
N GLN A 147 6.66 -23.36 -13.99
CA GLN A 147 5.46 -22.92 -14.72
C GLN A 147 4.28 -23.84 -14.45
N GLU A 148 4.52 -25.14 -14.27
CA GLU A 148 3.48 -26.11 -13.91
C GLU A 148 3.01 -25.92 -12.48
N ALA A 149 3.96 -25.70 -11.54
CA ALA A 149 3.63 -25.32 -10.17
C ALA A 149 2.74 -24.07 -10.13
N LEU A 150 3.06 -23.02 -10.90
CA LEU A 150 2.21 -21.84 -11.00
C LEU A 150 0.78 -22.20 -11.43
N LYS A 151 0.60 -23.00 -12.49
CA LYS A 151 -0.75 -23.36 -12.98
C LYS A 151 -1.57 -24.07 -11.89
N ILE A 152 -0.96 -25.00 -11.16
CA ILE A 152 -1.61 -25.70 -10.04
C ILE A 152 -2.04 -24.68 -8.98
N GLU A 153 -1.16 -23.75 -8.61
CA GLU A 153 -1.49 -22.73 -7.61
C GLU A 153 -2.58 -21.75 -8.04
N LEU A 154 -2.65 -21.43 -9.34
CA LEU A 154 -3.72 -20.60 -9.87
C LEU A 154 -5.09 -21.29 -9.75
N GLN A 155 -5.15 -22.63 -9.77
CA GLN A 155 -6.40 -23.36 -9.53
C GLN A 155 -6.91 -23.16 -8.10
N HIS A 156 -6.04 -23.18 -7.10
CA HIS A 156 -6.42 -22.89 -5.71
C HIS A 156 -6.99 -21.47 -5.53
N ILE A 157 -6.39 -20.49 -6.21
CA ILE A 157 -6.88 -19.10 -6.20
C ILE A 157 -8.25 -19.02 -6.90
N GLN A 158 -8.41 -19.71 -8.04
CA GLN A 158 -9.69 -19.75 -8.75
C GLN A 158 -10.79 -20.42 -7.91
N GLN A 159 -10.47 -21.52 -7.22
CA GLN A 159 -11.39 -22.22 -6.33
C GLN A 159 -11.86 -21.30 -5.18
N PHE A 160 -10.96 -20.51 -4.59
CA PHE A 160 -11.33 -19.51 -3.58
C PHE A 160 -12.44 -18.57 -4.09
N PHE A 161 -12.34 -18.07 -5.32
CA PHE A 161 -13.36 -17.19 -5.89
C PHE A 161 -14.65 -17.93 -6.26
N GLN A 162 -14.60 -19.21 -6.61
CA GLN A 162 -15.81 -20.03 -6.82
C GLN A 162 -16.60 -20.21 -5.52
N GLU A 163 -15.91 -20.36 -4.39
CA GLU A 163 -16.54 -20.54 -3.08
C GLU A 163 -17.02 -19.22 -2.45
N VAL A 164 -16.23 -18.16 -2.58
CA VAL A 164 -16.44 -16.89 -1.86
C VAL A 164 -17.14 -15.82 -2.72
N GLY A 165 -17.07 -15.93 -4.04
CA GLY A 165 -17.63 -15.00 -5.02
C GLY A 165 -16.74 -13.77 -5.26
N ASP A 166 -16.53 -12.94 -4.24
CA ASP A 166 -15.76 -11.69 -4.34
C ASP A 166 -14.87 -11.45 -3.12
N CYS A 167 -13.81 -10.69 -3.33
CA CYS A 167 -12.92 -10.23 -2.26
C CYS A 167 -12.42 -8.81 -2.53
N ARG A 168 -12.45 -7.96 -1.52
CA ARG A 168 -11.70 -6.68 -1.54
C ARG A 168 -10.20 -6.93 -1.44
N LEU A 169 -9.38 -6.10 -2.09
CA LEU A 169 -7.91 -6.21 -1.97
C LEU A 169 -7.36 -5.38 -0.80
N PRO A 170 -6.32 -5.85 -0.09
CA PRO A 170 -5.63 -5.06 0.95
C PRO A 170 -5.04 -3.73 0.47
N LEU A 171 -4.82 -3.56 -0.84
CA LEU A 171 -4.28 -2.34 -1.42
C LEU A 171 -5.20 -1.12 -1.25
N ASN A 172 -6.52 -1.31 -1.37
CA ASN A 172 -7.52 -0.26 -1.16
C ASN A 172 -8.88 -0.96 -1.02
N PRO A 173 -9.66 -0.65 0.02
CA PRO A 173 -10.95 -1.29 0.23
C PRO A 173 -11.92 -1.06 -0.94
N ALA A 174 -11.77 -0.01 -1.74
CA ALA A 174 -12.60 0.24 -2.93
C ALA A 174 -12.38 -0.78 -4.06
N ILE A 175 -11.26 -1.51 -4.06
CA ILE A 175 -10.95 -2.49 -5.11
C ILE A 175 -11.56 -3.83 -4.75
N VAL A 176 -12.49 -4.29 -5.59
CA VAL A 176 -13.18 -5.58 -5.44
C VAL A 176 -12.87 -6.46 -6.65
N VAL A 177 -12.46 -7.69 -6.38
CA VAL A 177 -12.11 -8.68 -7.40
C VAL A 177 -12.96 -9.93 -7.26
N LYS A 178 -13.25 -10.60 -8.38
CA LYS A 178 -14.15 -11.77 -8.44
C LYS A 178 -13.54 -13.02 -9.06
N GLY A 179 -12.24 -13.01 -9.33
CA GLY A 179 -11.55 -14.09 -10.03
C GLY A 179 -10.18 -13.66 -10.53
N ILE A 180 -9.55 -14.53 -11.32
CA ILE A 180 -8.25 -14.26 -11.97
C ILE A 180 -8.34 -14.50 -13.48
N VAL A 181 -7.50 -13.78 -14.23
CA VAL A 181 -7.26 -14.01 -15.65
C VAL A 181 -6.02 -14.90 -15.77
N HIS A 182 -6.26 -16.21 -15.85
CA HIS A 182 -5.22 -17.25 -15.77
C HIS A 182 -4.02 -16.95 -16.68
N ASP A 183 -4.25 -16.64 -17.95
CA ASP A 183 -3.18 -16.44 -18.94
C ASP A 183 -2.38 -15.14 -18.74
N SER A 184 -2.90 -14.22 -17.94
CA SER A 184 -2.22 -12.96 -17.59
C SER A 184 -1.44 -13.06 -16.26
N CYS A 185 -1.54 -14.19 -15.56
CA CYS A 185 -0.76 -14.48 -14.37
C CYS A 185 0.61 -15.07 -14.73
N SER A 186 1.65 -14.68 -13.99
CA SER A 186 3.01 -15.14 -14.19
C SER A 186 3.83 -14.99 -12.92
N PHE A 187 5.14 -15.23 -12.98
CA PHE A 187 6.09 -14.83 -11.94
C PHE A 187 7.21 -13.98 -12.57
N PHE A 188 7.82 -13.09 -11.79
CA PHE A 188 8.98 -12.33 -12.26
C PHE A 188 10.25 -13.17 -12.16
N LYS A 189 11.17 -13.01 -13.11
CA LYS A 189 12.47 -13.73 -13.14
C LYS A 189 13.52 -13.16 -12.17
N SER A 190 13.13 -12.29 -11.24
CA SER A 190 14.03 -11.71 -10.24
C SER A 190 14.37 -12.72 -9.15
N ASN A 191 15.35 -12.40 -8.28
CA ASN A 191 15.80 -13.34 -7.25
C ASN A 191 14.67 -13.79 -6.29
N ALA A 192 13.72 -12.91 -5.98
CA ALA A 192 12.60 -13.23 -5.09
C ALA A 192 11.44 -13.98 -5.78
N LYS A 193 11.49 -14.13 -7.12
CA LYS A 193 10.43 -14.72 -7.97
C LYS A 193 9.00 -14.34 -7.56
N PRO A 194 8.68 -13.05 -7.38
CA PRO A 194 7.35 -12.64 -6.93
C PRO A 194 6.28 -13.00 -7.95
N LEU A 195 5.07 -13.29 -7.46
CA LEU A 195 3.93 -13.62 -8.30
C LEU A 195 3.36 -12.35 -8.93
N LYS A 196 3.02 -12.42 -10.21
CA LYS A 196 2.17 -11.47 -10.92
C LYS A 196 0.78 -12.09 -11.04
N ILE A 197 -0.20 -11.52 -10.37
CA ILE A 197 -1.59 -11.96 -10.44
C ILE A 197 -2.41 -10.90 -11.17
N SER A 198 -3.20 -11.35 -12.14
CA SER A 198 -4.17 -10.52 -12.86
C SER A 198 -5.55 -10.86 -12.35
N PHE A 199 -6.14 -9.99 -11.52
CA PHE A 199 -7.47 -10.17 -11.00
C PHE A 199 -8.54 -9.60 -11.93
N VAL A 200 -9.68 -10.28 -12.00
CA VAL A 200 -10.87 -9.78 -12.70
C VAL A 200 -11.57 -8.78 -11.80
N ASN A 201 -11.73 -7.55 -12.30
CA ASN A 201 -12.49 -6.50 -11.62
C ASN A 201 -13.97 -6.89 -11.52
N VAL A 202 -14.60 -6.61 -10.36
CA VAL A 202 -16.04 -6.83 -10.23
C VAL A 202 -16.82 -5.96 -11.22
N ASP A 203 -16.35 -4.72 -11.43
CA ASP A 203 -16.88 -3.79 -12.43
C ASP A 203 -16.51 -4.28 -13.82
N ALA A 204 -17.53 -4.67 -14.58
CA ALA A 204 -17.38 -5.19 -15.94
C ALA A 204 -16.84 -4.15 -16.94
N ARG A 205 -16.92 -2.85 -16.61
CA ARG A 205 -16.35 -1.77 -17.42
C ARG A 205 -14.92 -1.42 -17.01
N GLY A 206 -14.49 -1.85 -15.83
CA GLY A 206 -13.17 -1.59 -15.29
C GLY A 206 -12.11 -2.52 -15.89
N PRO A 207 -10.84 -2.07 -16.00
CA PRO A 207 -9.75 -2.93 -16.42
C PRO A 207 -9.46 -3.99 -15.36
N ASN A 208 -8.79 -5.07 -15.79
CA ASN A 208 -8.23 -6.06 -14.86
C ASN A 208 -7.22 -5.39 -13.91
N ILE A 209 -7.16 -5.91 -12.68
CA ILE A 209 -6.30 -5.36 -11.63
C ILE A 209 -5.05 -6.22 -11.54
N HIS A 210 -3.91 -5.64 -11.87
CA HIS A 210 -2.63 -6.33 -11.85
C HIS A 210 -1.90 -6.05 -10.53
N VAL A 211 -1.50 -7.12 -9.85
CA VAL A 211 -0.82 -7.04 -8.56
C VAL A 211 0.41 -7.93 -8.56
N MET A 212 1.49 -7.43 -7.99
CA MET A 212 2.66 -8.21 -7.64
C MET A 212 2.55 -8.63 -6.17
N TYR A 213 2.64 -9.92 -5.89
CA TYR A 213 2.72 -10.44 -4.53
C TYR A 213 4.14 -10.95 -4.25
N LYS A 214 4.76 -10.42 -3.20
CA LYS A 214 6.17 -10.65 -2.86
C LYS A 214 6.27 -11.41 -1.53
N VAL A 215 7.17 -12.40 -1.48
CA VAL A 215 7.53 -13.11 -0.24
C VAL A 215 9.05 -13.19 -0.10
N GLY A 216 9.55 -12.82 1.09
CA GLY A 216 10.96 -12.72 1.43
C GLY A 216 11.48 -11.28 1.54
N ASP A 217 10.71 -10.30 1.06
CA ASP A 217 11.07 -8.88 1.08
C ASP A 217 10.25 -8.13 2.12
N ASP A 218 10.90 -7.25 2.88
CA ASP A 218 10.23 -6.36 3.82
C ASP A 218 9.63 -5.16 3.10
N MET A 219 8.30 -5.10 3.05
CA MET A 219 7.57 -4.10 2.28
C MET A 219 7.33 -2.78 3.02
N ARG A 220 7.77 -2.69 4.27
CA ARG A 220 7.58 -1.48 5.10
C ARG A 220 8.43 -0.31 4.61
N GLN A 221 9.64 -0.59 4.11
CA GLN A 221 10.52 0.43 3.56
C GLN A 221 9.93 1.03 2.28
N ASP A 222 9.52 0.18 1.32
CA ASP A 222 8.85 0.62 0.10
C ASP A 222 7.58 1.43 0.41
N ALA A 223 6.75 0.95 1.35
CA ALA A 223 5.52 1.64 1.74
C ALA A 223 5.80 3.02 2.37
N LEU A 224 6.84 3.16 3.19
CA LEU A 224 7.25 4.45 3.77
C LEU A 224 7.77 5.41 2.70
N VAL A 225 8.60 4.92 1.77
CA VAL A 225 9.12 5.75 0.67
C VAL A 225 7.97 6.25 -0.20
N LEU A 226 7.03 5.38 -0.56
CA LEU A 226 5.86 5.77 -1.34
C LEU A 226 4.98 6.78 -0.61
N GLN A 227 4.81 6.64 0.70
CA GLN A 227 4.09 7.62 1.53
C GLN A 227 4.77 9.00 1.51
N VAL A 228 6.11 9.04 1.59
CA VAL A 228 6.87 10.30 1.52
C VAL A 228 6.72 10.94 0.13
N VAL A 229 6.80 10.15 -0.94
CA VAL A 229 6.59 10.65 -2.31
C VAL A 229 5.17 11.19 -2.49
N GLU A 230 4.15 10.52 -1.96
CA GLU A 230 2.77 11.01 -1.99
C GLU A 230 2.61 12.32 -1.19
N LEU A 231 3.28 12.44 -0.04
CA LEU A 231 3.28 13.70 0.72
C LEU A 231 3.96 14.84 -0.05
N MET A 232 5.09 14.57 -0.70
CA MET A 232 5.79 15.56 -1.54
C MET A 232 4.90 16.02 -2.69
N ASP A 233 4.23 15.08 -3.37
CA ASP A 233 3.30 15.39 -4.46
C ASP A 233 2.14 16.29 -4.00
N ARG A 234 1.56 16.02 -2.82
CA ARG A 234 0.53 16.89 -2.23
C ARG A 234 1.04 18.30 -1.92
N ILE A 235 2.27 18.42 -1.42
CA ILE A 235 2.88 19.73 -1.15
C ILE A 235 3.09 20.50 -2.46
N TRP A 236 3.63 19.86 -3.50
CA TRP A 236 3.83 20.51 -4.79
C TRP A 236 2.50 20.94 -5.42
N LEU A 237 1.48 20.07 -5.40
CA LEU A 237 0.15 20.41 -5.90
C LEU A 237 -0.48 21.59 -5.14
N HIS A 238 -0.30 21.66 -3.82
CA HIS A 238 -0.78 22.79 -3.01
C HIS A 238 -0.11 24.10 -3.42
N GLU A 239 1.18 24.06 -3.77
CA GLU A 239 1.94 25.21 -4.29
C GLU A 239 1.71 25.48 -5.79
N GLY A 240 0.76 24.77 -6.43
CA GLY A 240 0.44 24.94 -7.85
C GLY A 240 1.41 24.26 -8.81
N LEU A 241 2.25 23.34 -8.33
CA LEU A 241 3.21 22.57 -9.11
C LEU A 241 2.71 21.14 -9.33
N ASP A 242 2.11 20.86 -10.49
CA ASP A 242 1.77 19.50 -10.92
C ASP A 242 2.97 18.83 -11.62
N LEU A 243 3.78 18.10 -10.85
CA LEU A 243 4.90 17.31 -11.37
C LEU A 243 4.47 15.95 -11.96
N ARG A 244 3.17 15.66 -11.97
CA ARG A 244 2.56 14.45 -12.54
C ARG A 244 3.15 13.17 -11.96
N MET A 245 3.44 13.13 -10.67
CA MET A 245 4.03 11.97 -10.02
C MET A 245 3.11 10.75 -10.18
N ILE A 246 3.69 9.60 -10.47
CA ILE A 246 2.96 8.33 -10.42
C ILE A 246 3.33 7.66 -9.11
N THR A 247 2.39 7.64 -8.18
CA THR A 247 2.44 6.78 -7.00
C THR A 247 1.65 5.50 -7.26
N TYR A 248 2.11 4.39 -6.68
CA TYR A 248 1.42 3.12 -6.72
C TYR A 248 1.34 2.57 -5.30
N ARG A 249 0.35 1.73 -5.02
CA ARG A 249 0.13 1.24 -3.66
C ARG A 249 1.02 0.05 -3.33
N CYS A 250 1.60 0.10 -2.14
CA CYS A 250 2.32 -0.99 -1.52
C CYS A 250 1.77 -1.22 -0.11
N VAL A 251 1.41 -2.47 0.20
CA VAL A 251 0.88 -2.84 1.50
C VAL A 251 1.63 -4.07 1.99
N SER A 252 2.28 -3.93 3.15
CA SER A 252 2.78 -5.08 3.90
C SER A 252 1.60 -5.84 4.49
N THR A 253 1.57 -7.16 4.29
CA THR A 253 0.50 -8.04 4.77
C THR A 253 1.00 -9.03 5.82
N GLY A 254 2.20 -8.79 6.35
CA GLY A 254 2.84 -9.56 7.41
C GLY A 254 4.35 -9.59 7.26
N GLN A 255 5.01 -10.41 8.07
CA GLN A 255 6.47 -10.46 8.10
C GLN A 255 7.06 -10.85 6.72
N LYS A 256 7.85 -9.94 6.14
CA LYS A 256 8.53 -10.11 4.84
C LYS A 256 7.62 -10.54 3.69
N ARG A 257 6.40 -10.00 3.64
CA ARG A 257 5.46 -10.26 2.54
C ARG A 257 4.48 -9.10 2.33
N GLY A 258 4.03 -8.93 1.08
CA GLY A 258 3.06 -7.89 0.78
C GLY A 258 2.63 -7.86 -0.68
N LEU A 259 1.72 -6.93 -0.95
CA LEU A 259 1.16 -6.65 -2.27
C LEU A 259 1.70 -5.31 -2.78
N VAL A 260 1.99 -5.28 -4.07
CA VAL A 260 2.38 -4.08 -4.81
C VAL A 260 1.49 -3.96 -6.03
N GLU A 261 0.83 -2.82 -6.19
CA GLU A 261 0.08 -2.47 -7.39
C GLU A 261 1.01 -2.39 -8.61
N LEU A 262 0.64 -3.05 -9.71
CA LEU A 262 1.37 -2.93 -10.96
C LEU A 262 0.81 -1.79 -11.78
N VAL A 263 1.65 -0.80 -12.07
CA VAL A 263 1.32 0.32 -12.96
C VAL A 263 1.06 -0.21 -14.37
N PRO A 264 -0.14 0.01 -14.95
CA PRO A 264 -0.45 -0.37 -16.32
C PRO A 264 0.51 0.28 -17.32
N ASP A 265 0.71 -0.38 -18.46
CA ASP A 265 1.50 0.14 -19.59
C ASP A 265 2.91 0.63 -19.23
N SER A 266 3.47 0.07 -18.17
CA SER A 266 4.82 0.38 -17.69
C SER A 266 5.83 -0.69 -18.12
N THR A 267 7.06 -0.26 -18.36
CA THR A 267 8.19 -1.13 -18.67
C THR A 267 9.46 -0.58 -18.06
N THR A 268 10.40 -1.44 -17.68
CA THR A 268 11.65 -0.99 -17.07
C THR A 268 12.59 -0.39 -18.11
N LEU A 269 13.37 0.61 -17.71
CA LEU A 269 14.38 1.21 -18.58
C LEU A 269 15.38 0.16 -19.09
N ALA A 270 15.75 -0.82 -18.26
CA ALA A 270 16.60 -1.94 -18.66
C ALA A 270 15.98 -2.77 -19.79
N LYS A 271 14.65 -2.99 -19.80
CA LYS A 271 13.96 -3.70 -20.89
C LYS A 271 13.91 -2.86 -22.17
N ILE A 272 13.75 -1.54 -22.05
CA ILE A 272 13.85 -0.61 -23.19
C ILE A 272 15.26 -0.64 -23.79
N GLN A 273 16.31 -0.66 -22.97
CA GLN A 273 17.68 -0.70 -23.48
C GLN A 273 17.99 -2.02 -24.20
N LYS A 274 17.48 -3.14 -23.68
CA LYS A 274 17.63 -4.46 -24.31
C LYS A 274 16.98 -4.56 -25.70
N THR A 275 15.97 -3.74 -26.03
CA THR A 275 15.40 -3.74 -27.39
C THR A 275 16.29 -3.07 -28.43
N SER A 276 17.32 -2.32 -28.01
CA SER A 276 18.24 -1.60 -28.91
C SER A 276 19.64 -2.23 -29.03
N GLY A 277 19.85 -3.44 -28.47
CA GLY A 277 21.10 -4.21 -28.58
C GLY A 277 21.48 -4.98 -27.31
N LEU A 278 22.70 -5.54 -27.29
CA LEU A 278 23.27 -6.25 -26.13
C LEU A 278 23.40 -5.34 -24.89
N LEU A 279 23.52 -5.96 -23.70
CA LEU A 279 23.83 -5.34 -22.41
C LEU A 279 25.21 -4.64 -22.41
N GLY A 280 25.37 -3.59 -23.21
CA GLY A 280 26.54 -2.74 -23.30
C GLY A 280 26.24 -1.32 -22.78
N PRO A 281 26.98 -0.30 -23.23
CA PRO A 281 26.74 1.08 -22.81
C PRO A 281 25.31 1.51 -23.15
N LEU A 282 24.67 2.20 -22.19
CA LEU A 282 23.33 2.76 -22.36
C LEU A 282 23.32 3.66 -23.59
N LYS A 283 22.41 3.39 -24.53
CA LYS A 283 22.26 4.22 -25.74
C LYS A 283 21.22 5.31 -25.46
N ASP A 284 21.63 6.56 -25.63
CA ASP A 284 20.73 7.73 -25.47
C ASP A 284 19.55 7.71 -26.45
N SER A 285 19.75 7.12 -27.63
CA SER A 285 18.70 7.03 -28.65
C SER A 285 17.63 5.98 -28.35
N SER A 286 17.87 5.01 -27.45
CA SER A 286 16.92 3.93 -27.16
C SER A 286 15.61 4.47 -26.59
N MET A 287 15.67 5.43 -25.66
CA MET A 287 14.47 6.03 -25.06
C MET A 287 13.68 6.82 -26.11
N LYS A 288 14.36 7.65 -26.91
CA LYS A 288 13.71 8.44 -27.97
C LYS A 288 13.00 7.54 -28.99
N LYS A 289 13.65 6.47 -29.44
CA LYS A 289 13.06 5.49 -30.36
C LYS A 289 11.87 4.78 -29.74
N TRP A 290 11.98 4.38 -28.48
CA TRP A 290 10.89 3.73 -27.77
C TRP A 290 9.66 4.65 -27.65
N PHE A 291 9.85 5.92 -27.24
CA PHE A 291 8.75 6.89 -27.18
C PHE A 291 8.14 7.18 -28.56
N HIS A 292 8.96 7.26 -29.62
CA HIS A 292 8.46 7.46 -30.98
C HIS A 292 7.61 6.28 -31.46
N ASN A 293 8.04 5.05 -31.18
CA ASN A 293 7.32 3.85 -31.61
C ASN A 293 6.04 3.60 -30.80
N ASN A 294 5.96 4.12 -29.57
CA ASN A 294 4.80 3.95 -28.68
C ASN A 294 3.95 5.23 -28.55
N ARG A 295 4.15 6.22 -29.45
CA ARG A 295 3.50 7.54 -29.38
C ARG A 295 1.97 7.51 -29.55
N THR A 296 1.44 6.53 -30.28
CA THR A 296 0.00 6.29 -30.43
C THR A 296 -0.68 5.84 -29.15
N VAL A 297 0.06 5.23 -28.21
CA VAL A 297 -0.43 4.87 -26.86
C VAL A 297 -0.36 6.08 -25.90
N LEU A 298 0.48 7.07 -26.21
CA LEU A 298 0.72 8.25 -25.35
C LEU A 298 -0.16 9.46 -25.69
N THR A 299 -0.86 9.46 -26.83
CA THR A 299 -1.65 10.61 -27.30
C THR A 299 -3.16 10.47 -27.06
N SER A 300 -3.66 9.26 -26.76
CA SER A 300 -5.09 9.04 -26.46
C SER A 300 -5.55 9.61 -25.11
N HIS A 301 -4.64 10.13 -24.28
CA HIS A 301 -4.94 10.63 -22.93
C HIS A 301 -4.49 12.08 -22.64
N TYR A 302 -3.91 12.81 -23.60
CA TYR A 302 -3.31 14.12 -23.30
C TYR A 302 -3.55 15.17 -24.39
N SER A 303 -4.07 16.33 -23.99
CA SER A 303 -4.22 17.53 -24.82
C SER A 303 -2.86 18.16 -25.16
N GLU A 304 -2.66 18.48 -26.43
CA GLU A 304 -1.49 19.16 -26.97
C GLU A 304 -1.38 20.59 -26.39
N GLY A 305 -0.34 20.88 -25.60
CA GLY A 305 -0.09 22.25 -25.12
C GLY A 305 0.88 22.42 -23.95
N GLY A 306 1.18 21.36 -23.18
CA GLY A 306 2.11 21.41 -22.04
C GLY A 306 3.48 20.79 -22.31
N ALA A 307 4.46 21.07 -21.44
CA ALA A 307 5.75 20.37 -21.43
C ALA A 307 5.55 18.85 -21.39
N SER A 308 6.45 18.09 -22.03
CA SER A 308 6.37 16.63 -22.12
C SER A 308 6.16 16.02 -20.72
N PRO A 309 5.18 15.13 -20.49
CA PRO A 309 4.94 14.50 -19.19
C PRO A 309 6.20 13.85 -18.59
N THR A 310 7.10 13.34 -19.44
CA THR A 310 8.38 12.78 -19.01
C THR A 310 9.34 13.86 -18.53
N ALA A 311 9.39 15.02 -19.20
CA ALA A 311 10.24 16.15 -18.79
C ALA A 311 9.73 16.76 -17.46
N VAL A 312 8.41 16.84 -17.29
CA VAL A 312 7.77 17.31 -16.05
C VAL A 312 8.09 16.36 -14.88
N ARG A 313 7.99 15.03 -15.09
CA ARG A 313 8.28 14.03 -14.05
C ARG A 313 9.76 13.90 -13.68
N CYS A 314 10.66 14.12 -14.63
CA CYS A 314 12.11 14.00 -14.41
C CYS A 314 12.78 15.33 -14.04
N GLY A 315 12.01 16.40 -13.80
CA GLY A 315 12.52 17.76 -13.57
C GLY A 315 13.03 18.05 -12.15
N LEU A 316 13.30 17.02 -11.35
CA LEU A 316 13.90 17.12 -10.01
C LEU A 316 15.32 16.57 -10.02
#